data_AF-A0AAD5RCG1-F1
#
_entry.id   AF-A0AAD5RCG1-F1
#
_cell.length_a   1.000
_cell.length_b   1.000
_cell.length_c   1.000
_cell.angle_alpha   90.00
_cell.angle_beta   90.00
_cell.angle_gamma   90.00
#
_symmetry.space_group_name_H-M   'P 1'
#
loop_
_entity.id
_entity.type
_entity.pdbx_description
1 polymer ?
#
loop_
_entity_poly.entity_id
_entity_poly.type
_entity_poly.pdbx_seq_one_letter_code
_entity_poly.pdbx_strand_id
1 'polypeptide(L)'
;MDITYNASLLIHEEMSSLQLTPKFADSFLDAVIQIEVRREASGALLTLILCEYVKVNDDLSKYLDSLMKNRKLSTLHGAILGMGAVVRAHPFSIPLSVKPMLTALCGVTSHNAELQKAATSALREFRRTHRDNWEKVEKILGSDLVYKIENAIAPVYYA
;
A
#
# COMPACT_ATOMS: atom_id res chain seq x y z
N MET A 1 -1.79 -8.53 -38.44
CA MET A 1 -2.30 -9.03 -37.14
C MET A 1 -1.11 -8.97 -36.20
N ASP A 2 -1.09 -8.00 -35.30
CA ASP A 2 0.08 -7.64 -34.51
C ASP A 2 0.30 -8.67 -33.40
N ILE A 3 1.39 -9.42 -33.46
CA ILE A 3 1.67 -10.56 -32.57
C ILE A 3 1.82 -10.07 -31.12
N THR A 4 2.20 -8.80 -30.93
CA THR A 4 2.30 -8.15 -29.62
C THR A 4 0.95 -7.92 -28.95
N TYR A 5 -0.11 -7.66 -29.74
CA TYR A 5 -1.48 -7.46 -29.25
C TYR A 5 -2.13 -8.77 -28.78
N ASN A 6 -1.69 -9.90 -29.34
CA ASN A 6 -2.23 -11.22 -28.98
C ASN A 6 -1.51 -11.81 -27.76
N ALA A 7 -0.19 -11.61 -27.64
CA ALA A 7 0.56 -12.04 -26.47
C ALA A 7 0.16 -11.28 -25.20
N SER A 8 -0.12 -9.97 -25.28
CA SER A 8 -0.62 -9.21 -24.12
C SER A 8 -2.00 -9.66 -23.67
N LEU A 9 -2.89 -9.99 -24.62
CA LEU A 9 -4.22 -10.54 -24.33
C LEU A 9 -4.13 -11.94 -23.73
N LEU A 10 -3.26 -12.80 -24.27
CA LEU A 10 -3.01 -14.15 -23.76
C LEU A 10 -2.37 -14.13 -22.37
N ILE A 11 -1.37 -13.26 -22.13
CA ILE A 11 -0.80 -13.08 -20.80
C ILE A 11 -1.87 -12.53 -19.86
N HIS A 12 -2.67 -11.55 -20.29
CA HIS A 12 -3.76 -11.02 -19.47
C HIS A 12 -4.84 -12.07 -19.18
N GLU A 13 -5.24 -12.92 -20.13
CA GLU A 13 -6.24 -13.98 -19.93
C GLU A 13 -5.70 -15.15 -19.10
N GLU A 14 -4.50 -15.66 -19.39
CA GLU A 14 -3.87 -16.74 -18.62
C GLU A 14 -3.54 -16.27 -17.20
N MET A 15 -2.98 -15.08 -17.06
CA MET A 15 -2.67 -14.53 -15.74
C MET A 15 -3.93 -14.05 -14.99
N SER A 16 -4.97 -13.55 -15.68
CA SER A 16 -6.30 -13.34 -15.09
C SER A 16 -6.94 -14.64 -14.60
N SER A 17 -6.64 -15.78 -15.25
CA SER A 17 -7.14 -17.10 -14.87
C SER A 17 -6.35 -17.70 -13.70
N LEU A 18 -5.05 -17.42 -13.61
CA LEU A 18 -4.20 -17.54 -12.42
C LEU A 18 -4.52 -16.39 -11.46
N GLN A 19 -5.77 -16.36 -11.00
CA GLN A 19 -6.25 -15.44 -10.00
C GLN A 19 -5.23 -15.36 -8.86
N LEU A 20 -4.50 -14.24 -8.78
CA LEU A 20 -3.95 -13.78 -7.52
C LEU A 20 -5.14 -13.33 -6.67
N THR A 21 -5.88 -14.32 -6.19
CA THR A 21 -6.89 -14.19 -5.15
C THR A 21 -6.25 -13.54 -3.93
N PRO A 22 -7.04 -13.08 -2.95
CA PRO A 22 -6.54 -12.79 -1.60
C PRO A 22 -5.54 -13.85 -1.08
N LYS A 23 -5.64 -15.11 -1.53
CA LYS A 23 -4.69 -16.21 -1.22
C LYS A 23 -3.25 -16.00 -1.69
N PHE A 24 -3.01 -15.26 -2.77
CA PHE A 24 -1.64 -14.91 -3.16
C PHE A 24 -1.07 -13.85 -2.24
N ALA A 25 -1.84 -12.81 -1.92
CA ALA A 25 -1.45 -11.84 -0.91
C ALA A 25 -1.25 -12.52 0.47
N ASP A 26 -2.08 -13.51 0.84
CA ASP A 26 -1.91 -14.34 2.05
C ASP A 26 -0.54 -15.02 2.08
N SER A 27 -0.09 -15.55 0.94
CA SER A 27 1.19 -16.27 0.82
C SER A 27 2.41 -15.38 1.12
N PHE A 28 2.29 -14.07 0.88
CA PHE A 28 3.37 -13.11 1.14
C PHE A 28 3.23 -12.35 2.45
N LEU A 29 2.00 -12.00 2.84
CA LEU A 29 1.74 -11.07 3.95
C LEU A 29 1.43 -11.80 5.27
N ASP A 30 0.83 -12.99 5.23
CA ASP A 30 0.45 -13.75 6.44
C ASP A 30 1.45 -14.88 6.78
N ALA A 31 2.03 -15.54 5.77
CA ALA A 31 2.83 -16.76 5.98
C ALA A 31 4.34 -16.52 6.21
N VAL A 32 4.90 -15.38 5.77
CA VAL A 32 6.35 -15.22 5.75
C VAL A 32 6.86 -14.62 7.06
N ILE A 33 7.72 -15.35 7.78
CA ILE A 33 8.33 -14.92 9.04
C ILE A 33 9.40 -13.83 8.82
N GLN A 34 10.15 -13.91 7.72
CA GLN A 34 11.24 -12.99 7.40
C GLN A 34 10.75 -11.62 6.94
N ILE A 35 11.31 -10.54 7.50
CA ILE A 35 10.91 -9.16 7.22
C ILE A 35 11.28 -8.76 5.78
N GLU A 36 12.45 -9.19 5.32
CA GLU A 36 13.04 -8.89 4.03
C GLU A 36 12.13 -9.36 2.90
N VAL A 37 11.62 -10.58 3.00
CA VAL A 37 10.71 -11.16 2.01
C VAL A 37 9.37 -10.41 1.99
N ARG A 38 8.84 -10.01 3.16
CA ARG A 38 7.61 -9.18 3.20
C ARG A 38 7.83 -7.84 2.49
N ARG A 39 8.99 -7.21 2.66
CA ARG A 39 9.34 -5.94 2.00
C ARG A 39 9.46 -6.11 0.50
N GLU A 40 10.11 -7.17 0.04
CA GLU A 40 10.24 -7.47 -1.38
C GLU A 40 8.88 -7.76 -2.02
N ALA A 41 8.04 -8.54 -1.33
CA ALA A 41 6.68 -8.83 -1.78
C ALA A 41 5.81 -7.58 -1.92
N SER A 42 5.96 -6.61 -1.02
CA SER A 42 5.31 -5.30 -1.15
C SER A 42 5.82 -4.52 -2.37
N GLY A 43 7.12 -4.60 -2.67
CA GLY A 43 7.69 -4.07 -3.90
C GLY A 43 7.09 -4.73 -5.16
N ALA A 44 6.97 -6.06 -5.17
CA ALA A 44 6.33 -6.79 -6.24
C ALA A 44 4.85 -6.39 -6.39
N LEU A 45 4.09 -6.33 -5.29
CA LEU A 45 2.69 -5.90 -5.30
C LEU A 45 2.53 -4.47 -5.87
N LEU A 46 3.40 -3.54 -5.49
CA LEU A 46 3.42 -2.20 -6.08
C LEU A 46 3.55 -2.26 -7.60
N THR A 47 4.53 -3.02 -8.11
CA THR A 47 4.74 -3.18 -9.55
C THR A 47 3.53 -3.79 -10.24
N LEU A 48 2.89 -4.80 -9.63
CA LEU A 48 1.69 -5.43 -10.16
C LEU A 48 0.48 -4.48 -10.19
N ILE A 49 0.37 -3.57 -9.21
CA ILE A 49 -0.66 -2.52 -9.24
C ILE A 49 -0.36 -1.50 -10.34
N LEU A 50 0.90 -1.08 -10.46
CA LEU A 50 1.32 -0.08 -11.46
C LEU A 50 1.13 -0.55 -12.90
N CYS A 51 1.28 -1.84 -13.18
CA CYS A 51 0.99 -2.41 -14.50
C CYS A 51 -0.48 -2.82 -14.69
N GLU A 52 -1.37 -2.40 -13.79
CA GLU A 52 -2.82 -2.68 -13.78
C GLU A 52 -3.20 -4.17 -13.69
N TYR A 53 -2.22 -5.03 -13.40
CA TYR A 53 -2.43 -6.45 -13.21
C TYR A 53 -3.22 -6.73 -11.92
N VAL A 54 -2.91 -6.01 -10.84
CA VAL A 54 -3.72 -5.99 -9.61
C VAL A 54 -4.52 -4.69 -9.57
N LYS A 55 -5.85 -4.80 -9.60
CA LYS A 55 -6.75 -3.65 -9.47
C LYS A 55 -6.99 -3.32 -8.01
N VAL A 56 -6.79 -2.05 -7.65
CA VAL A 56 -7.15 -1.53 -6.33
C VAL A 56 -8.67 -1.37 -6.26
N ASN A 57 -9.33 -2.30 -5.57
CA ASN A 57 -10.78 -2.31 -5.38
C ASN A 57 -11.13 -2.37 -3.89
N ASP A 58 -12.43 -2.32 -3.60
CA ASP A 58 -12.94 -2.37 -2.23
C ASP A 58 -12.61 -3.69 -1.53
N ASP A 59 -12.52 -4.80 -2.26
CA ASP A 59 -12.23 -6.11 -1.70
C ASP A 59 -10.78 -6.20 -1.21
N LEU A 60 -9.82 -5.73 -2.00
CA LEU A 60 -8.42 -5.61 -1.57
C LEU A 60 -8.30 -4.67 -0.36
N SER A 61 -9.03 -3.56 -0.38
CA SER A 61 -9.03 -2.59 0.71
C SER A 61 -9.56 -3.19 2.02
N LYS A 62 -10.70 -3.90 1.96
CA LYS A 62 -11.29 -4.61 3.11
C LYS A 62 -10.41 -5.74 3.61
N TYR A 63 -9.79 -6.48 2.69
CA TYR A 63 -8.86 -7.55 3.03
C TYR A 63 -7.66 -7.00 3.81
N LEU A 64 -6.97 -5.97 3.30
CA LEU A 64 -5.86 -5.34 4.01
C LEU A 64 -6.28 -4.75 5.37
N ASP A 65 -7.46 -4.12 5.45
CA ASP A 65 -8.01 -3.62 6.72
C ASP A 65 -8.30 -4.75 7.73
N SER A 66 -8.76 -5.91 7.25
CA SER A 66 -8.95 -7.08 8.12
C SER A 66 -7.63 -7.61 8.70
N LEU A 67 -6.55 -7.56 7.92
CA LEU A 67 -5.22 -7.97 8.37
C LEU A 67 -4.62 -6.98 9.38
N MET A 68 -4.93 -5.68 9.26
CA MET A 68 -4.54 -4.65 10.24
C MET A 68 -5.14 -4.86 11.64
N LYS A 69 -6.19 -5.68 11.75
CA LYS A 69 -6.85 -6.02 13.02
C LYS A 69 -6.31 -7.32 13.64
N ASN A 70 -5.33 -7.96 13.00
CA ASN A 70 -4.74 -9.21 13.50
C ASN A 70 -3.86 -8.97 14.73
N ARG A 71 -3.64 -10.00 15.56
CA ARG A 71 -2.71 -9.93 16.71
C ARG A 71 -1.28 -10.33 16.35
N LYS A 72 -1.08 -11.05 15.25
CA LYS A 72 0.24 -11.49 14.79
C LYS A 72 0.99 -10.31 14.14
N LEU A 73 2.19 -10.03 14.65
CA LEU A 73 3.04 -8.94 14.15
C LEU A 73 3.44 -9.13 12.69
N SER A 74 3.66 -10.37 12.23
CA SER A 74 3.99 -10.66 10.83
C SER A 74 2.87 -10.24 9.89
N THR A 75 1.63 -10.63 10.22
CA THR A 75 0.42 -10.29 9.47
C THR A 75 0.17 -8.79 9.47
N LEU A 76 0.34 -8.12 10.62
CA LEU A 76 0.21 -6.66 10.72
C LEU A 76 1.25 -5.95 9.84
N HIS A 77 2.51 -6.37 9.91
CA HIS A 77 3.59 -5.80 9.11
C HIS A 77 3.33 -6.00 7.61
N GLY A 78 2.84 -7.19 7.22
CA GLY A 78 2.39 -7.45 5.86
C GLY A 78 1.28 -6.50 5.43
N ALA A 79 0.25 -6.32 6.26
CA ALA A 79 -0.85 -5.41 5.97
C ALA A 79 -0.39 -3.95 5.76
N ILE A 80 0.47 -3.44 6.65
CA ILE A 80 1.07 -2.10 6.56
C ILE A 80 1.84 -1.95 5.24
N LEU A 81 2.68 -2.93 4.90
CA LEU A 81 3.44 -2.92 3.66
C LEU A 81 2.54 -3.02 2.42
N GLY A 82 1.46 -3.81 2.47
CA GLY A 82 0.48 -3.91 1.40
C GLY A 82 -0.27 -2.60 1.17
N MET A 83 -0.76 -1.97 2.24
CA MET A 83 -1.35 -0.63 2.18
C MET A 83 -0.35 0.40 1.65
N GLY A 84 0.91 0.31 2.08
CA GLY A 84 1.99 1.16 1.57
C GLY A 84 2.23 0.99 0.07
N ALA A 85 2.16 -0.24 -0.46
CA ALA A 85 2.26 -0.50 -1.89
C ALA A 85 1.10 0.16 -2.66
N VAL A 86 -0.14 0.03 -2.18
CA VAL A 86 -1.31 0.68 -2.80
C VAL A 86 -1.16 2.20 -2.82
N VAL A 87 -0.81 2.81 -1.68
CA VAL A 87 -0.61 4.27 -1.59
C VAL A 87 0.47 4.74 -2.57
N ARG A 88 1.59 4.00 -2.67
CA ARG A 88 2.71 4.34 -3.55
C ARG A 88 2.40 4.12 -5.03
N ALA A 89 1.41 3.29 -5.36
CA ALA A 89 1.00 3.06 -6.74
C ALA A 89 0.28 4.26 -7.37
N HIS A 90 -0.04 5.29 -6.57
CA HIS A 90 -0.70 6.50 -7.02
C HIS A 90 0.16 7.75 -6.77
N PRO A 91 1.32 7.91 -7.44
CA PRO A 91 2.29 8.96 -7.13
C PRO A 91 1.80 10.38 -7.44
N PHE A 92 0.82 10.53 -8.35
CA PHE A 92 0.31 11.84 -8.82
C PHE A 92 -1.22 11.95 -8.78
N SER A 93 -1.88 10.95 -8.21
CA SER A 93 -3.34 10.88 -8.12
C SER A 93 -3.74 10.44 -6.72
N ILE A 94 -4.93 10.85 -6.28
CA ILE A 94 -5.47 10.43 -4.99
C ILE A 94 -6.86 9.87 -5.23
N PRO A 95 -6.95 8.58 -5.63
CA PRO A 95 -8.23 7.89 -5.63
C PRO A 95 -8.82 7.92 -4.21
N LEU A 96 -10.14 8.12 -4.09
CA LEU A 96 -10.81 8.15 -2.79
C LEU A 96 -10.65 6.83 -2.01
N SER A 97 -10.44 5.71 -2.72
CA SER A 97 -10.13 4.39 -2.15
C SER A 97 -8.81 4.34 -1.37
N VAL A 98 -7.89 5.28 -1.59
CA VAL A 98 -6.60 5.36 -0.88
C VAL A 98 -6.73 6.02 0.50
N LYS A 99 -7.74 6.87 0.69
CA LYS A 99 -7.93 7.65 1.93
C LYS A 99 -8.04 6.78 3.19
N PRO A 100 -8.81 5.67 3.21
CA PRO A 100 -8.85 4.77 4.36
C PRO A 100 -7.49 4.16 4.69
N MET A 101 -6.68 3.81 3.68
CA MET A 101 -5.35 3.24 3.89
C MET A 101 -4.38 4.26 4.48
N LEU A 102 -4.41 5.51 4.00
CA LEU A 102 -3.62 6.60 4.61
C LEU A 102 -4.00 6.80 6.08
N THR A 103 -5.30 6.76 6.40
CA THR A 103 -5.79 6.89 7.77
C THR A 103 -5.30 5.74 8.65
N ALA A 104 -5.37 4.51 8.14
CA ALA A 104 -4.87 3.32 8.85
C ALA A 104 -3.36 3.40 9.10
N LEU A 105 -2.57 3.82 8.12
CA LEU A 105 -1.12 4.00 8.24
C LEU A 105 -0.75 5.07 9.27
N CYS A 106 -1.47 6.19 9.32
CA CYS A 106 -1.29 7.21 10.36
C CYS A 106 -1.61 6.71 11.78
N GLY A 107 -2.45 5.69 11.91
CA GLY A 107 -2.80 5.07 13.18
C GLY A 107 -1.74 4.10 13.74
N VAL A 108 -0.69 3.77 12.96
CA VAL A 108 0.37 2.87 13.40
C VAL A 108 1.29 3.59 14.40
N THR A 109 1.25 3.18 15.66
CA THR A 109 1.97 3.83 16.76
C THR A 109 3.38 3.26 16.99
N SER A 110 4.19 4.00 17.77
CA SER A 110 5.62 3.74 18.04
C SER A 110 5.93 2.53 18.92
N HIS A 111 4.91 1.79 19.39
CA HIS A 111 5.12 0.63 20.26
C HIS A 111 5.87 -0.53 19.57
N ASN A 112 5.96 -0.51 18.24
CA ASN A 112 6.83 -1.41 17.47
C ASN A 112 7.57 -0.63 16.38
N ALA A 113 8.89 -0.54 16.51
CA ALA A 113 9.75 0.24 15.62
C ALA A 113 9.68 -0.22 14.15
N GLU A 114 9.54 -1.53 13.89
CA GLU A 114 9.48 -2.05 12.51
C GLU A 114 8.14 -1.73 11.84
N LEU A 115 7.03 -1.89 12.57
CA LEU A 115 5.70 -1.50 12.06
C LEU A 115 5.64 0.00 11.79
N GLN A 116 6.12 0.81 12.73
CA GLN A 116 6.17 2.26 12.59
C GLN A 116 7.05 2.66 11.41
N LYS A 117 8.24 2.09 11.28
CA LYS A 117 9.17 2.36 10.17
C LYS A 117 8.52 2.03 8.82
N ALA A 118 7.81 0.91 8.70
CA ALA A 118 7.11 0.54 7.48
C ALA A 118 6.01 1.56 7.12
N ALA A 119 5.17 1.94 8.09
CA ALA A 119 4.09 2.90 7.90
C ALA A 119 4.62 4.30 7.55
N THR A 120 5.55 4.82 8.35
CA THR A 120 6.17 6.13 8.12
C THR A 120 6.92 6.18 6.78
N SER A 121 7.54 5.09 6.34
CA SER A 121 8.20 5.04 5.02
C SER A 121 7.20 5.20 3.88
N ALA A 122 6.04 4.53 3.96
CA ALA A 122 4.98 4.68 2.96
C ALA A 122 4.40 6.10 2.95
N LEU A 123 4.13 6.68 4.13
CA LEU A 123 3.61 8.04 4.27
C LEU A 123 4.61 9.10 3.77
N ARG A 124 5.91 8.92 4.06
CA ARG A 124 6.98 9.79 3.54
C ARG A 124 7.03 9.77 2.03
N GLU A 125 6.93 8.58 1.45
CA GLU A 125 6.96 8.44 0.00
C GLU A 125 5.73 9.07 -0.66
N PHE A 126 4.53 8.86 -0.10
CA PHE A 126 3.31 9.53 -0.53
C PHE A 126 3.46 11.06 -0.48
N ARG A 127 3.94 11.60 0.64
CA ARG A 127 4.17 13.03 0.80
C ARG A 127 5.17 13.57 -0.22
N ARG A 128 6.23 12.81 -0.49
CA ARG A 128 7.30 13.17 -1.43
C ARG A 128 6.78 13.26 -2.86
N THR A 129 5.99 12.29 -3.32
CA THR A 129 5.47 12.30 -4.71
C THR A 129 4.40 13.35 -4.94
N HIS A 130 3.69 13.76 -3.87
CA HIS A 130 2.66 14.80 -3.92
C HIS A 130 3.17 16.18 -3.48
N ARG A 131 4.49 16.39 -3.41
CA ARG A 131 5.11 17.60 -2.84
C ARG A 131 4.56 18.87 -3.47
N ASP A 132 4.54 18.92 -4.78
CA ASP A 132 4.23 20.13 -5.55
C ASP A 132 2.73 20.47 -5.51
N ASN A 133 1.89 19.48 -5.23
CA ASN A 133 0.42 19.61 -5.24
C ASN A 133 -0.19 19.44 -3.84
N TRP A 134 0.57 19.65 -2.76
CA TRP A 134 0.11 19.33 -1.41
C TRP A 134 -1.15 20.10 -0.97
N GLU A 135 -1.29 21.36 -1.39
CA GLU A 135 -2.52 22.14 -1.14
C GLU A 135 -3.76 21.49 -1.78
N LYS A 136 -3.61 20.86 -2.95
CA LYS A 136 -4.69 20.11 -3.60
C LYS A 136 -4.97 18.80 -2.86
N VAL A 137 -3.92 18.14 -2.37
CA VAL A 137 -4.05 16.95 -1.51
C VAL A 137 -4.87 17.25 -0.28
N GLU A 138 -4.62 18.38 0.39
CA GLU A 138 -5.36 18.80 1.58
C GLU A 138 -6.85 19.02 1.29
N LYS A 139 -7.20 19.61 0.14
CA LYS A 139 -8.61 19.77 -0.27
C LYS A 139 -9.32 18.43 -0.47
N ILE A 140 -8.60 17.37 -0.89
CA ILE A 140 -9.16 16.04 -1.15
C ILE A 140 -9.24 15.21 0.15
N LEU A 141 -8.17 15.20 0.93
CA LEU A 141 -8.05 14.38 2.13
C LEU A 141 -8.69 15.03 3.36
N GLY A 142 -8.73 16.35 3.41
CA GLY A 142 -9.07 17.14 4.58
C GLY A 142 -7.85 17.45 5.45
N SER A 143 -7.89 18.60 6.12
CA SER A 143 -6.79 19.12 6.95
C SER A 143 -6.40 18.19 8.11
N ASP A 144 -7.37 17.52 8.74
CA ASP A 144 -7.12 16.57 9.84
C ASP A 144 -6.22 15.40 9.40
N LEU A 145 -6.50 14.78 8.25
CA LEU A 145 -5.70 13.66 7.76
C LEU A 145 -4.32 14.14 7.29
N VAL A 146 -4.24 15.30 6.64
CA VAL A 146 -2.94 15.89 6.26
C VAL A 146 -2.08 16.17 7.48
N TYR A 147 -2.65 16.75 8.55
CA TYR A 147 -1.95 16.98 9.80
C TYR A 147 -1.42 15.67 10.40
N LYS A 148 -2.23 14.61 10.41
CA LYS A 148 -1.82 13.28 10.88
C LYS A 148 -0.68 12.69 10.04
N ILE A 149 -0.70 12.89 8.72
CA ILE A 149 0.40 12.45 7.84
C ILE A 149 1.68 13.19 8.19
N GLU A 150 1.65 14.53 8.26
CA GLU A 150 2.82 15.36 8.58
C GLU A 150 3.42 14.99 9.95
N ASN A 151 2.56 14.78 10.97
CA ASN A 151 3.00 14.36 12.29
C ASN A 151 3.64 12.95 12.28
N ALA A 152 3.05 12.01 11.53
CA ALA A 152 3.56 10.64 11.44
C ALA A 152 4.91 10.53 10.70
N ILE A 153 5.24 11.50 9.83
CA ILE A 153 6.51 11.53 9.09
C ILE A 153 7.57 12.43 9.73
N ALA A 154 7.19 13.25 10.70
CA ALA A 154 8.09 14.15 11.41
C ALA A 154 9.29 13.38 11.97
N PRO A 155 10.52 13.87 11.77
CA PRO A 155 11.69 13.28 12.41
C PRO A 155 11.58 13.29 13.94
N VAL A 156 12.12 12.26 14.60
CA VAL A 156 11.99 12.03 16.05
C VAL A 156 12.50 13.20 16.92
N TYR A 157 13.40 14.02 16.39
CA TYR A 157 13.95 15.18 17.11
C TYR A 157 13.06 16.44 17.08
N TYR A 158 11.87 16.37 16.44
CA TYR A 158 10.85 17.41 16.47
C TYR A 158 9.71 17.13 17.48
N ALA A 159 9.79 16.01 18.22
CA ALA A 159 8.80 15.58 19.20
C ALA A 159 9.11 16.09 20.63
#